data_AF-A0A1X7TIQ7-F1
#
_entry.id   AF-A0A1X7TIQ7-F1
#
_cell.length_a   1.000
_cell.length_b   1.000
_cell.length_c   1.000
_cell.angle_alpha   90.00
_cell.angle_beta   90.00
_cell.angle_gamma   90.00
#
_symmetry.space_group_name_H-M   'P 1'
#
loop_
_entity.id
_entity.type
_entity.pdbx_description
1 polymer ?
#
loop_
_entity_poly.entity_id
_entity_poly.type
_entity_poly.pdbx_seq_one_letter_code
_entity_poly.pdbx_strand_id
1 'polypeptide(L)'
;MQEQGGPRYKTMAQAAAEAPYSNYFYGLSQDMKSRYLTKLAIINGQDPYSLNKREFTKDPEQLPQLGYPDIVFYLLHSQSFLTHEEVKNYKSLLSYKYFVSGWVLEVGWKAYDDSPQSPDKVVLVIGKVRHSYSTNKPPCILG
;
A
#
# COMPACT_ATOMS: atom_id res chain seq x y z
N MET A 1 51.71 -27.00 22.33
CA MET A 1 51.12 -26.12 21.30
C MET A 1 49.61 -26.25 21.39
N GLN A 2 48.93 -25.30 22.04
CA GLN A 2 47.46 -25.24 22.10
C GLN A 2 47.07 -23.90 21.48
N GLU A 3 46.48 -23.93 20.29
CA GLU A 3 45.90 -22.74 19.66
C GLU A 3 44.57 -22.42 20.36
N GLN A 4 44.52 -21.23 20.97
CA GLN A 4 43.33 -20.65 21.55
C GLN A 4 42.43 -20.12 20.43
N GLY A 5 41.24 -20.71 20.27
CA GLY A 5 40.19 -20.20 19.39
C GLY A 5 39.60 -18.91 19.95
N GLY A 6 39.98 -17.77 19.38
CA GLY A 6 39.43 -16.46 19.70
C GLY A 6 37.91 -16.36 19.43
N PRO A 7 37.21 -15.42 20.09
CA PRO A 7 35.77 -15.30 19.99
C PRO A 7 35.35 -15.02 18.54
N ARG A 8 34.53 -15.92 17.99
CA ARG A 8 33.82 -15.72 16.72
C ARG A 8 33.02 -14.43 16.81
N TYR A 9 33.51 -13.39 16.14
CA TYR A 9 32.74 -12.17 15.91
C TYR A 9 31.42 -12.58 15.25
N LYS A 10 30.31 -12.47 15.99
CA LYS A 10 28.98 -12.65 15.43
C LYS A 10 28.81 -11.60 14.35
N THR A 11 28.67 -12.03 13.10
CA THR A 11 28.33 -11.17 11.96
C THR A 11 27.07 -10.39 12.32
N MET A 12 27.05 -9.08 12.10
CA MET A 12 25.87 -8.21 12.34
C MET A 12 24.60 -8.69 11.61
N ALA A 13 24.74 -9.61 10.66
CA ALA A 13 23.66 -10.32 9.99
C ALA A 13 22.76 -11.15 10.94
N GLN A 14 23.22 -11.54 12.13
CA GLN A 14 22.47 -12.41 13.05
C GLN A 14 21.92 -11.69 14.30
N ALA A 15 21.96 -10.36 14.33
CA ALA A 15 21.34 -9.55 15.39
C ALA A 15 20.32 -8.53 14.86
N ALA A 16 19.95 -8.62 13.57
CA ALA A 16 18.73 -7.99 13.09
C ALA A 16 17.57 -8.92 13.46
N ALA A 17 16.97 -8.70 14.63
CA ALA A 17 15.55 -8.93 14.76
C ALA A 17 14.91 -8.30 13.51
N GLU A 18 14.18 -9.08 12.71
CA GLU A 18 13.61 -8.63 11.43
C GLU A 18 13.05 -7.22 11.60
N ALA A 19 13.64 -6.25 10.91
CA ALA A 19 13.25 -4.86 11.10
C ALA A 19 11.74 -4.77 10.86
N PRO A 20 10.96 -4.22 11.81
CA PRO A 20 9.49 -4.28 11.76
C PRO A 20 8.90 -3.51 10.56
N TYR A 21 9.70 -2.64 9.94
CA TYR A 21 9.30 -1.79 8.82
C TYR A 21 10.32 -1.88 7.66
N SER A 22 9.84 -1.57 6.47
CA SER A 22 10.61 -1.54 5.24
C SER A 22 11.63 -0.39 5.21
N ASN A 23 12.62 -0.48 4.31
CA ASN A 23 13.59 0.60 4.07
C ASN A 23 12.93 1.94 3.72
N TYR A 24 11.72 1.91 3.13
CA TYR A 24 10.96 3.11 2.83
C TYR A 24 10.69 3.92 4.11
N PHE A 25 10.20 3.26 5.17
CA PHE A 25 9.89 3.90 6.44
C PHE A 25 11.11 4.61 7.05
N TYR A 26 12.27 3.95 7.03
CA TYR A 26 13.48 4.51 7.63
C TYR A 26 13.99 5.75 6.90
N GLY A 27 13.75 5.86 5.58
CA GLY A 27 14.08 7.03 4.77
C GLY A 27 13.15 8.23 4.93
N LEU A 28 12.05 8.11 5.69
CA LEU A 28 11.10 9.20 5.92
C LEU A 28 11.60 10.20 6.96
N SER A 29 11.19 11.47 6.82
CA SER A 29 11.36 12.49 7.87
C SER A 29 10.49 12.18 9.10
N GLN A 30 10.80 12.80 10.24
CA GLN A 30 10.10 12.49 11.50
C GLN A 30 8.58 12.73 11.43
N ASP A 31 8.14 13.84 10.83
CA ASP A 31 6.71 14.11 10.65
C ASP A 31 6.04 13.10 9.72
N MET A 32 6.75 12.66 8.68
CA MET A 32 6.26 11.62 7.77
C MET A 32 6.18 10.26 8.45
N LYS A 33 7.13 9.92 9.32
CA LYS A 33 7.10 8.68 10.11
C LYS A 33 5.90 8.64 11.04
N SER A 34 5.62 9.74 11.74
CA SER A 34 4.43 9.84 12.61
C SER A 34 3.15 9.56 11.81
N ARG A 35 2.97 10.24 10.67
CA ARG A 35 1.82 10.01 9.78
C ARG A 35 1.77 8.60 9.21
N TYR A 36 2.92 8.02 8.87
CA TYR A 36 3.00 6.65 8.37
C TYR A 36 2.48 5.68 9.42
N LEU A 37 2.97 5.79 10.67
CA LEU A 37 2.52 4.95 11.78
C LEU A 37 1.03 5.09 12.08
N THR A 38 0.48 6.31 12.01
CA THR A 38 -0.98 6.54 12.14
C THR A 38 -1.77 5.77 11.07
N LYS A 39 -1.27 5.75 9.82
CA LYS A 39 -1.92 4.98 8.74
C LYS A 39 -1.74 3.48 8.93
N LEU A 40 -0.58 3.03 9.43
CA LEU A 40 -0.36 1.61 9.72
C LEU A 40 -1.31 1.08 10.79
N ALA A 41 -1.69 1.91 11.78
CA ALA A 41 -2.64 1.51 12.81
C ALA A 41 -3.99 1.05 12.23
N ILE A 42 -4.40 1.60 11.08
CA ILE A 42 -5.63 1.24 10.36
C ILE A 42 -5.53 -0.17 9.74
N ILE A 43 -4.32 -0.66 9.49
CA ILE A 43 -4.03 -1.97 8.88
C ILE A 43 -3.25 -2.89 9.84
N ASN A 44 -3.62 -2.87 11.13
CA ASN A 44 -3.04 -3.71 12.19
C ASN A 44 -1.52 -3.54 12.38
N GLY A 45 -0.98 -2.36 12.07
CA GLY A 45 0.44 -2.05 12.22
C GLY A 45 1.36 -2.69 11.16
N GLN A 46 0.80 -3.36 10.13
CA GLN A 46 1.60 -4.06 9.13
C GLN A 46 2.13 -3.11 8.06
N ASP A 47 3.44 -3.13 7.80
CA ASP A 47 4.03 -2.36 6.71
C ASP A 47 3.60 -2.91 5.33
N PRO A 48 2.92 -2.12 4.47
CA PRO A 48 2.50 -2.56 3.15
C PRO A 48 3.62 -3.09 2.26
N TYR A 49 4.84 -2.58 2.43
CA TYR A 49 6.00 -2.98 1.63
C TYR A 49 6.66 -4.27 2.10
N SER A 50 6.30 -4.76 3.29
CA SER A 50 6.78 -6.02 3.85
C SER A 50 5.79 -7.17 3.62
N LEU A 51 4.58 -6.89 3.12
CA LEU A 51 3.54 -7.90 2.87
C LEU A 51 3.88 -8.81 1.69
N ASN A 52 3.53 -10.09 1.81
CA ASN A 52 3.69 -11.05 0.73
C ASN A 52 2.59 -10.88 -0.32
N LYS A 53 2.94 -10.92 -1.60
CA LYS A 53 1.99 -10.83 -2.71
C LYS A 53 0.87 -11.89 -2.67
N ARG A 54 1.11 -13.04 -2.03
CA ARG A 54 0.13 -14.11 -1.87
C ARG A 54 -1.00 -13.75 -0.89
N GLU A 55 -0.81 -12.73 -0.06
CA GLU A 55 -1.82 -12.25 0.87
C GLU A 55 -2.86 -11.34 0.20
N PHE A 56 -2.68 -11.03 -1.09
CA PHE A 56 -3.58 -10.19 -1.86
C PHE A 56 -4.41 -11.04 -2.82
N THR A 57 -5.72 -10.82 -2.78
CA THR A 57 -6.67 -11.39 -3.73
C THR A 57 -6.81 -10.49 -4.97
N LYS A 58 -7.46 -11.02 -6.00
CA LYS A 58 -7.95 -10.29 -7.18
C LYS A 58 -9.46 -10.42 -7.37
N ASP A 59 -10.15 -10.99 -6.38
CA ASP A 59 -11.60 -11.24 -6.39
C ASP A 59 -12.41 -9.97 -6.08
N PRO A 60 -13.13 -9.39 -7.06
CA PRO A 60 -13.74 -8.07 -6.93
C PRO A 60 -14.82 -8.02 -5.85
N GLU A 61 -15.38 -9.17 -5.46
CA GLU A 61 -16.35 -9.28 -4.37
C GLU A 61 -15.75 -8.90 -3.01
N GLN A 62 -14.42 -8.95 -2.86
CA GLN A 62 -13.74 -8.53 -1.64
C GLN A 62 -13.51 -7.01 -1.55
N LEU A 63 -13.80 -6.24 -2.61
CA LEU A 63 -13.83 -4.79 -2.52
C LEU A 63 -15.11 -4.32 -1.80
N PRO A 64 -15.13 -3.11 -1.20
CA PRO A 64 -16.37 -2.52 -0.75
C PRO A 64 -17.30 -2.29 -1.95
N GLN A 65 -18.60 -2.52 -1.77
CA GLN A 65 -19.58 -2.18 -2.78
C GLN A 65 -19.64 -0.66 -2.90
N LEU A 66 -19.47 -0.14 -4.13
CA LEU A 66 -19.50 1.29 -4.41
C LEU A 66 -20.72 1.62 -5.25
N GLY A 67 -21.48 2.61 -4.80
CA GLY A 67 -22.54 3.24 -5.57
C GLY A 67 -22.01 4.40 -6.41
N TYR A 68 -22.80 4.82 -7.40
CA TYR A 68 -22.54 6.06 -8.14
C TYR A 68 -22.42 7.30 -7.21
N PRO A 69 -23.24 7.46 -6.16
CA PRO A 69 -23.09 8.57 -5.22
C PRO A 69 -21.71 8.63 -4.55
N ASP A 70 -21.14 7.47 -4.20
CA ASP A 70 -19.83 7.40 -3.53
C ASP A 70 -18.70 7.90 -4.44
N ILE A 71 -18.79 7.57 -5.74
CA ILE A 71 -17.84 8.04 -6.74
C ILE A 71 -17.94 9.56 -6.91
N VAL A 72 -19.16 10.10 -7.02
CA VAL A 72 -19.39 11.54 -7.15
C VAL A 72 -18.90 12.28 -5.90
N PHE A 73 -19.17 11.73 -4.72
CA PHE A 73 -18.72 12.29 -3.45
C PHE A 73 -17.20 12.34 -3.39
N TYR A 74 -16.52 11.25 -3.76
CA TYR A 74 -15.05 11.22 -3.83
C TYR A 74 -14.49 12.21 -4.85
N LEU A 75 -15.13 12.38 -6.01
CA LEU A 75 -14.60 13.25 -7.07
C LEU A 75 -14.84 14.74 -6.81
N LEU A 76 -15.93 15.10 -6.15
CA LEU A 76 -16.31 16.50 -5.93
C LEU A 76 -16.00 16.97 -4.52
N HIS A 77 -16.27 16.14 -3.52
CA HIS A 77 -16.28 16.51 -2.09
C HIS A 77 -15.08 16.00 -1.31
N SER A 78 -14.02 15.51 -1.97
CA SER A 78 -12.79 15.13 -1.27
C SER A 78 -12.11 16.34 -0.66
N GLN A 79 -11.66 16.26 0.58
CA GLN A 79 -10.93 17.35 1.22
C GLN A 79 -9.42 17.22 1.04
N SER A 80 -8.76 18.36 0.83
CA SER A 80 -7.31 18.44 0.81
C SER A 80 -6.76 18.17 2.21
N PHE A 81 -5.79 17.28 2.32
CA PHE A 81 -5.12 17.04 3.61
C PHE A 81 -4.41 18.29 4.16
N LEU A 82 -3.92 19.17 3.29
CA LEU A 82 -3.11 20.33 3.71
C LEU A 82 -3.99 21.53 4.05
N THR A 83 -4.99 21.81 3.22
CA THR A 83 -5.81 23.02 3.34
C THR A 83 -7.15 22.74 4.00
N HIS A 84 -7.55 21.47 4.15
CA HIS A 84 -8.88 21.04 4.60
C HIS A 84 -10.06 21.55 3.77
N GLU A 85 -9.78 22.26 2.68
CA GLU A 85 -10.77 22.73 1.72
C GLU A 85 -11.23 21.58 0.82
N GLU A 86 -12.48 21.67 0.37
CA GLU A 86 -13.04 20.78 -0.63
C GLU A 86 -12.28 20.96 -1.95
N VAL A 87 -11.72 19.87 -2.44
CA VAL A 87 -10.99 19.82 -3.70
C VAL A 87 -11.67 18.86 -4.66
N LYS A 88 -11.88 19.35 -5.88
CA LYS A 88 -12.30 18.51 -6.99
C LYS A 88 -11.14 17.62 -7.40
N ASN A 89 -11.34 16.30 -7.35
CA ASN A 89 -10.31 15.31 -7.56
C ASN A 89 -10.03 15.04 -9.05
N TYR A 90 -9.63 16.09 -9.78
CA TYR A 90 -9.30 16.02 -11.20
C TYR A 90 -8.14 15.06 -11.49
N LYS A 91 -7.21 14.90 -10.54
CA LYS A 91 -6.05 14.00 -10.69
C LYS A 91 -6.50 12.54 -10.76
N SER A 92 -7.46 12.13 -9.93
CA SER A 92 -8.02 10.78 -10.01
C SER A 92 -8.81 10.54 -11.30
N LEU A 93 -9.51 11.55 -11.83
CA LEU A 93 -10.18 11.41 -13.12
C LEU A 93 -9.17 11.26 -14.28
N LEU A 94 -8.05 12.00 -14.22
CA LEU A 94 -6.98 11.85 -15.21
C LEU A 94 -6.27 10.50 -15.09
N SER A 95 -6.09 9.98 -13.88
CA SER A 95 -5.36 8.73 -13.65
C SER A 95 -6.09 7.50 -14.23
N TYR A 96 -7.41 7.57 -14.36
CA TYR A 96 -8.21 6.57 -15.09
C TYR A 96 -7.67 6.30 -16.50
N LYS A 97 -7.16 7.32 -17.20
CA LYS A 97 -6.57 7.14 -18.53
C LYS A 97 -5.36 6.21 -18.50
N TYR A 98 -4.54 6.27 -17.46
CA TYR A 98 -3.39 5.37 -17.31
C TYR A 98 -3.84 3.94 -17.04
N PHE A 99 -4.90 3.76 -16.25
CA PHE A 99 -5.48 2.45 -16.01
C PHE A 99 -5.97 1.81 -17.32
N VAL A 100 -6.82 2.52 -18.08
CA VAL A 100 -7.38 2.03 -19.36
C VAL A 100 -6.29 1.82 -20.42
N SER A 101 -5.26 2.65 -20.42
CA SER A 101 -4.12 2.52 -21.35
C SER A 101 -3.15 1.39 -20.96
N GLY A 102 -3.47 0.58 -19.95
CA GLY A 102 -2.69 -0.60 -19.55
C GLY A 102 -1.39 -0.32 -18.81
N TRP A 103 -1.29 0.83 -18.15
CA TRP A 103 -0.12 1.16 -17.31
C TRP A 103 -0.09 0.39 -16.00
N VAL A 104 -1.26 -0.02 -15.52
CA VAL A 104 -1.41 -0.88 -14.36
C VAL A 104 -1.41 -2.33 -14.85
N LEU A 105 -0.39 -3.08 -14.42
CA LEU A 105 -0.13 -4.46 -14.84
C LEU A 105 -0.86 -5.47 -13.97
N GLU A 106 -0.88 -5.22 -12.67
CA GLU A 106 -1.54 -6.08 -11.68
C GLU A 106 -2.14 -5.19 -10.60
N VAL A 107 -3.34 -5.52 -10.15
CA VAL A 107 -3.94 -4.97 -8.93
C VAL A 107 -4.23 -6.15 -8.00
N GLY A 108 -4.11 -5.92 -6.70
CA GLY A 108 -4.58 -6.84 -5.69
C GLY A 108 -5.04 -6.08 -4.46
N TRP A 109 -5.88 -6.71 -3.67
CA TRP A 109 -6.38 -6.15 -2.42
C TRP A 109 -6.29 -7.15 -1.29
N LYS A 110 -6.15 -6.60 -0.09
CA LYS A 110 -6.21 -7.32 1.16
C LYS A 110 -7.16 -6.57 2.09
N ALA A 111 -8.22 -7.24 2.51
CA ALA A 111 -9.14 -6.68 3.49
C ALA A 111 -8.47 -6.66 4.87
N TYR A 112 -8.72 -5.58 5.59
CA TYR A 112 -8.33 -5.39 6.97
C TYR A 112 -9.60 -5.05 7.74
N ASP A 113 -9.76 -5.77 8.84
CA ASP A 113 -10.91 -5.72 9.73
C ASP A 113 -12.23 -6.29 9.18
N ASP A 114 -12.77 -7.21 9.98
CA ASP A 114 -14.11 -7.81 9.91
C ASP A 114 -14.74 -7.70 11.31
N SER A 115 -14.24 -6.77 12.14
CA SER A 115 -14.66 -6.60 13.52
C SER A 115 -16.13 -6.17 13.57
N PRO A 116 -16.98 -6.82 14.39
CA PRO A 116 -18.37 -6.44 14.57
C PRO A 116 -18.57 -5.02 15.12
N GLN A 117 -17.50 -4.34 15.56
CA GLN A 117 -17.55 -3.00 16.15
C GLN A 117 -17.11 -1.88 15.20
N SER A 118 -16.56 -2.20 14.02
CA SER A 118 -16.22 -1.20 13.00
C SER A 118 -17.13 -1.40 11.77
N PRO A 119 -18.04 -0.47 11.47
CA PRO A 119 -18.91 -0.58 10.31
C PRO A 119 -18.15 -0.43 8.98
N ASP A 120 -16.91 0.09 9.03
CA ASP A 120 -16.15 0.47 7.85
C ASP A 120 -15.12 -0.61 7.50
N LYS A 121 -15.38 -1.33 6.41
CA LYS A 121 -14.45 -2.29 5.80
C LYS A 121 -13.22 -1.56 5.27
N VAL A 122 -12.06 -1.80 5.86
CA VAL A 122 -10.79 -1.25 5.36
C VAL A 122 -10.22 -2.21 4.31
N VAL A 123 -9.77 -1.67 3.18
CA VAL A 123 -9.10 -2.48 2.15
C VAL A 123 -7.80 -1.83 1.75
N LEU A 124 -6.71 -2.58 1.87
CA LEU A 124 -5.41 -2.21 1.32
C LEU A 124 -5.37 -2.61 -0.15
N VAL A 125 -5.20 -1.63 -1.03
CA VAL A 125 -5.05 -1.84 -2.49
C VAL A 125 -3.59 -1.67 -2.87
N ILE A 126 -3.04 -2.65 -3.59
CA ILE A 126 -1.71 -2.57 -4.19
C ILE A 126 -1.79 -2.66 -5.70
N GLY A 127 -0.90 -1.93 -6.38
CA GLY A 127 -0.81 -1.91 -7.82
C GLY A 127 0.63 -2.10 -8.28
N LYS A 128 0.82 -2.95 -9.28
CA LYS A 128 2.07 -3.05 -10.04
C LYS A 128 1.94 -2.21 -11.29
N VAL A 129 2.77 -1.18 -11.42
CA VAL A 129 2.75 -0.26 -12.55
C VAL A 129 3.94 -0.48 -13.47
N ARG A 130 3.82 -0.06 -14.74
CA ARG A 130 4.96 -0.02 -15.65
C ARG A 130 5.96 1.04 -15.22
N HIS A 131 7.24 0.67 -15.24
CA HIS A 131 8.34 1.55 -14.85
C HIS A 131 8.72 2.56 -15.96
N SER A 132 8.22 2.38 -17.19
CA SER A 132 8.38 3.29 -18.34
C SER A 132 7.47 2.89 -19.52
N TYR A 133 7.37 3.73 -20.56
CA TYR A 133 6.53 3.60 -21.78
C TYR A 133 6.73 2.33 -22.64
N SER A 134 7.32 1.23 -22.14
CA SER A 134 7.52 0.02 -22.93
C SER A 134 6.20 -0.76 -23.15
N THR A 135 5.81 -0.92 -24.40
CA THR A 135 4.46 -1.30 -24.87
C THR A 135 4.18 -2.82 -24.92
N ASN A 136 5.06 -3.69 -24.44
CA ASN A 136 5.01 -5.12 -24.76
C ASN A 136 4.22 -6.03 -23.79
N LYS A 137 3.39 -5.49 -22.89
CA LYS A 137 2.56 -6.32 -21.99
C LYS A 137 1.07 -6.06 -22.20
N PRO A 138 0.20 -7.06 -22.01
CA PRO A 138 -1.24 -6.81 -21.98
C PRO A 138 -1.61 -5.97 -20.73
N PRO A 139 -2.70 -5.16 -20.79
CA PRO A 139 -3.26 -4.48 -19.62
C PRO A 139 -3.71 -5.48 -18.56
N CYS A 140 -3.77 -5.06 -17.28
CA CYS A 140 -4.57 -5.79 -16.30
C CYS A 140 -6.06 -5.67 -16.70
N ILE A 141 -6.70 -6.79 -17.04
CA ILE A 141 -8.16 -6.84 -17.21
C ILE A 141 -8.73 -7.33 -15.87
N LEU A 142 -9.52 -6.49 -15.21
CA LEU A 142 -10.38 -6.92 -14.11
C LEU A 142 -11.52 -7.71 -14.77
N GLY A 143 -11.38 -9.04 -14.77
CA GLY A 143 -12.41 -9.97 -15.23
C GLY A 143 -13.46 -10.18 -14.17
#